data_AF-A0A0E3WGE2-F1
#
_entry.id   AF-A0A0E3WGE2-F1
#
_cell.length_a   1.000
_cell.length_b   1.000
_cell.length_c   1.000
_cell.angle_alpha   90.00
_cell.angle_beta   90.00
_cell.angle_gamma   90.00
#
_symmetry.space_group_name_H-M   'P 1'
#
loop_
_entity.id
_entity.type
_entity.pdbx_description
1 polymer ?
#
loop_
_entity_poly.entity_id
_entity_poly.type
_entity_poly.pdbx_seq_one_letter_code
_entity_poly.pdbx_strand_id
1 'polypeptide(L)'
;MKEPSYTARLELFAQNAQKVKQDFAWKNAQVNRLAALLYTAENKIADSEAIRASFELIKEHTGSFSSFRSTSAIGLAALLSLSANQEKQLVDTLAVYELLKDAKFRGSDHLVIAAYQIAVNTAPDQYLQTVERAKAFYEGMKARHPFLTGRDDYIFAALLGLSGIPVESGLLRMEELYAALKPEFLSGNSVQALTQVLVLRDNASETASQVLALRDAFRARGLRLDKEYTLSSLGVLSLLPCVHEDIVNGVSETYEFLRTQKGFGNWSITKQELLLLSAALVAFNYVDKAKSGVVTTMLSTNITNIVIAQQASIAAAAAASAAAASSSS
;
A
#
# COMPACT_ATOMS: atom_id res chain seq x y z
N MET A 1 -23.32 -5.83 14.88
CA MET A 1 -22.60 -7.10 14.64
C MET A 1 -21.48 -7.21 15.65
N LYS A 2 -21.26 -8.37 16.28
CA LYS A 2 -20.03 -8.59 17.08
C LYS A 2 -18.85 -8.61 16.12
N GLU A 3 -17.77 -7.91 16.46
CA GLU A 3 -16.52 -7.98 15.69
C GLU A 3 -16.04 -9.45 15.64
N PRO A 4 -15.67 -9.97 14.47
CA PRO A 4 -15.06 -11.29 14.38
C PRO A 4 -13.75 -11.34 15.15
N SER A 5 -13.42 -12.50 15.73
CA SER A 5 -12.12 -12.69 16.37
C SER A 5 -11.00 -12.51 15.35
N TYR A 6 -9.80 -12.12 15.81
CA TYR A 6 -8.67 -11.90 14.91
C TYR A 6 -8.34 -13.14 14.08
N THR A 7 -8.41 -14.33 14.68
CA THR A 7 -8.28 -15.62 13.99
C THR A 7 -9.28 -15.78 12.84
N ALA A 8 -10.55 -15.41 13.05
CA ALA A 8 -11.56 -15.48 11.99
C ALA A 8 -11.23 -14.55 10.81
N ARG A 9 -10.58 -13.40 11.06
CA ARG A 9 -10.07 -12.53 9.98
C ARG A 9 -8.93 -13.18 9.20
N LEU A 10 -8.02 -13.89 9.88
CA LEU A 10 -6.94 -14.62 9.21
C LEU A 10 -7.48 -15.78 8.35
N GLU A 11 -8.48 -16.50 8.86
CA GLU A 11 -9.19 -17.55 8.11
C GLU A 11 -9.93 -16.96 6.90
N LEU A 12 -10.60 -15.82 7.07
CA LEU A 12 -11.23 -15.09 5.98
C LEU A 12 -10.22 -14.69 4.91
N PHE A 13 -9.03 -14.21 5.28
CA PHE A 13 -7.96 -13.91 4.32
C PHE A 13 -7.53 -15.16 3.55
N ALA A 14 -7.29 -16.27 4.24
CA ALA A 14 -6.91 -17.53 3.60
C ALA A 14 -8.00 -18.03 2.63
N GLN A 15 -9.27 -17.93 3.02
CA GLN A 15 -10.43 -18.27 2.19
C GLN A 15 -10.51 -17.36 0.95
N ASN A 16 -10.41 -16.04 1.14
CA ASN A 16 -10.43 -15.07 0.05
C ASN A 16 -9.28 -15.31 -0.94
N ALA A 17 -8.07 -15.58 -0.45
CA ALA A 17 -6.91 -15.85 -1.28
C ALA A 17 -7.09 -17.11 -2.13
N GLN A 18 -7.71 -18.16 -1.59
CA GLN A 18 -8.06 -19.35 -2.36
C GLN A 18 -9.13 -19.07 -3.41
N LYS A 19 -10.20 -18.37 -3.03
CA LYS A 19 -11.31 -18.05 -3.94
C LYS A 19 -10.86 -17.22 -5.13
N VAL A 20 -10.18 -16.09 -4.88
CA VAL A 20 -9.66 -15.22 -5.95
C VAL A 20 -8.65 -15.96 -6.82
N LYS A 21 -7.78 -16.80 -6.23
CA LYS A 21 -6.84 -17.60 -7.02
C LYS A 21 -7.54 -18.56 -7.98
N GLN A 22 -8.65 -19.17 -7.57
CA GLN A 22 -9.41 -20.08 -8.43
C GLN A 22 -10.09 -19.32 -9.57
N ASP A 23 -10.75 -18.21 -9.25
CA ASP A 23 -11.56 -17.44 -10.21
C ASP A 23 -10.73 -16.56 -11.16
N PHE A 24 -9.46 -16.32 -10.82
CA PHE A 24 -8.49 -15.54 -11.59
C PHE A 24 -7.16 -16.30 -11.75
N ALA A 25 -7.21 -17.59 -12.05
CA ALA A 25 -6.04 -18.45 -12.15
C ALA A 25 -5.01 -18.02 -13.22
N TRP A 26 -5.45 -17.25 -14.23
CA TRP A 26 -4.59 -16.70 -15.29
C TRP A 26 -3.83 -15.43 -14.87
N LYS A 27 -4.00 -14.98 -13.63
CA LYS A 27 -3.38 -13.76 -13.09
C LYS A 27 -2.28 -14.10 -12.10
N ASN A 28 -1.40 -13.14 -11.86
CA ASN A 28 -0.30 -13.29 -10.92
C ASN A 28 -0.85 -13.54 -9.50
N ALA A 29 -0.29 -14.53 -8.81
CA ALA A 29 -0.69 -14.90 -7.45
C ALA A 29 -0.62 -13.73 -6.46
N GLN A 30 0.34 -12.82 -6.63
CA GLN A 30 0.48 -11.59 -5.84
C GLN A 30 -0.74 -10.68 -5.93
N VAL A 31 -1.19 -10.44 -7.16
CA VAL A 31 -2.34 -9.58 -7.44
C VAL A 31 -3.62 -10.21 -6.86
N ASN A 32 -3.75 -11.54 -6.96
CA ASN A 32 -4.87 -12.26 -6.36
C ASN A 32 -4.88 -12.16 -4.82
N ARG A 33 -3.71 -12.23 -4.17
CA ARG A 33 -3.59 -12.04 -2.71
C ARG A 33 -3.90 -10.60 -2.30
N LEU A 34 -3.51 -9.62 -3.10
CA LEU A 34 -3.84 -8.22 -2.86
C LEU A 34 -5.36 -8.01 -2.89
N ALA A 35 -6.06 -8.50 -3.93
CA ALA A 35 -7.52 -8.42 -3.99
C ALA A 35 -8.18 -9.13 -2.80
N ALA A 36 -7.67 -10.31 -2.41
CA ALA A 36 -8.14 -11.01 -1.22
C ALA A 36 -7.94 -10.19 0.06
N LEU A 37 -6.80 -9.53 0.22
CA LEU A 37 -6.47 -8.68 1.36
C LEU A 37 -7.43 -7.49 1.45
N LEU A 38 -7.71 -6.84 0.32
CA LEU A 38 -8.64 -5.70 0.24
C LEU A 38 -10.04 -6.08 0.71
N TYR A 39 -10.57 -7.21 0.26
CA TYR A 39 -11.86 -7.71 0.74
C TYR A 39 -11.83 -8.09 2.22
N THR A 40 -10.74 -8.68 2.70
CA THR A 40 -10.59 -9.01 4.12
C THR A 40 -10.49 -7.77 5.00
N ALA A 41 -9.86 -6.70 4.52
CA ALA A 41 -9.79 -5.43 5.23
C ALA A 41 -11.21 -4.87 5.49
N GLU A 42 -12.11 -5.02 4.51
CA GLU A 42 -13.54 -4.67 4.63
C GLU A 42 -14.39 -5.74 5.33
N ASN A 43 -13.76 -6.78 5.89
CA ASN A 43 -14.41 -7.94 6.51
C ASN A 43 -15.47 -8.61 5.61
N LYS A 44 -15.18 -8.69 4.30
CA LYS A 44 -16.04 -9.29 3.28
C LYS A 44 -15.41 -10.54 2.68
N ILE A 45 -16.26 -11.49 2.29
CA ILE A 45 -15.86 -12.60 1.43
C ILE A 45 -15.62 -12.05 0.03
N ALA A 46 -14.53 -12.46 -0.62
CA ALA A 46 -14.18 -12.02 -1.97
C ALA A 46 -15.32 -12.30 -2.95
N ASP A 47 -15.71 -11.28 -3.70
CA ASP A 47 -16.73 -11.39 -4.75
C ASP A 47 -16.07 -11.29 -6.13
N SER A 48 -15.74 -12.45 -6.69
CA SER A 48 -15.06 -12.55 -7.97
C SER A 48 -15.90 -12.07 -9.14
N GLU A 49 -17.24 -12.13 -9.05
CA GLU A 49 -18.12 -11.60 -10.08
C GLU A 49 -18.09 -10.07 -10.07
N ALA A 50 -18.18 -9.47 -8.88
CA ALA A 50 -18.07 -8.01 -8.73
C ALA A 50 -16.69 -7.50 -9.18
N ILE A 51 -15.60 -8.18 -8.82
CA ILE A 51 -14.25 -7.83 -9.30
C ILE A 51 -14.18 -7.90 -10.84
N ARG A 52 -14.76 -8.94 -11.44
CA ARG A 52 -14.76 -9.11 -12.90
C ARG A 52 -15.59 -8.02 -13.58
N ALA A 53 -16.76 -7.69 -13.03
CA ALA A 53 -17.59 -6.60 -13.52
C ALA A 53 -16.85 -5.24 -13.46
N SER A 54 -16.19 -4.94 -12.34
CA SER A 54 -15.33 -3.76 -12.20
C SER A 54 -14.17 -3.75 -13.21
N PHE A 55 -13.56 -4.90 -13.48
CA PHE A 55 -12.48 -5.02 -14.48
C PHE A 55 -12.96 -4.77 -15.91
N GLU A 56 -14.15 -5.28 -16.27
CA GLU A 56 -14.77 -5.00 -17.56
C GLU A 56 -15.18 -3.54 -17.69
N LEU A 57 -15.69 -2.92 -16.63
CA LEU A 57 -16.01 -1.51 -16.59
C LEU A 57 -14.76 -0.64 -16.84
N ILE A 58 -13.62 -0.98 -16.23
CA ILE A 58 -12.33 -0.32 -16.53
C ILE A 58 -11.99 -0.43 -18.01
N LYS A 59 -12.24 -1.58 -18.65
CA LYS A 59 -11.99 -1.75 -20.08
C LYS A 59 -12.92 -0.86 -20.90
N GLU A 60 -14.21 -0.82 -20.60
CA GLU A 60 -15.18 -0.01 -21.35
C GLU A 60 -14.85 1.48 -21.33
N HIS A 61 -14.33 2.00 -20.21
CA HIS A 61 -14.05 3.43 -20.04
C HIS A 61 -12.61 3.86 -20.41
N THR A 62 -11.72 2.93 -20.75
CA THR A 62 -10.30 3.25 -21.02
C THR A 62 -9.79 2.66 -22.32
N GLY A 63 -8.79 3.29 -22.96
CA GLY A 63 -8.14 2.73 -24.15
C GLY A 63 -7.29 1.48 -23.86
N SER A 64 -7.02 0.68 -24.90
CA SER A 64 -6.29 -0.59 -24.79
C SER A 64 -4.85 -0.50 -24.27
N PHE A 65 -4.22 0.67 -24.37
CA PHE A 65 -2.88 0.94 -23.86
C PHE A 65 -2.88 1.77 -22.56
N SER A 66 -4.04 1.91 -21.91
CA SER A 66 -4.17 2.67 -20.67
C SER A 66 -3.41 2.01 -19.52
N SER A 67 -2.78 2.82 -18.65
CA SER A 67 -2.20 2.34 -17.39
C SER A 67 -3.23 1.67 -16.47
N PHE A 68 -4.53 1.94 -16.65
CA PHE A 68 -5.60 1.30 -15.90
C PHE A 68 -5.79 -0.19 -16.24
N ARG A 69 -5.30 -0.63 -17.41
CA ARG A 69 -5.40 -2.03 -17.87
C ARG A 69 -4.13 -2.85 -17.61
N SER A 70 -3.18 -2.32 -16.83
CA SER A 70 -1.90 -2.96 -16.54
C SER A 70 -2.02 -4.12 -15.54
N THR A 71 -0.89 -4.64 -15.07
CA THR A 71 -0.82 -5.73 -14.07
C THR A 71 -1.57 -5.40 -12.77
N SER A 72 -1.63 -4.11 -12.40
CA SER A 72 -2.30 -3.64 -11.17
C SER A 72 -3.82 -3.46 -11.32
N ALA A 73 -4.38 -3.66 -12.52
CA ALA A 73 -5.79 -3.43 -12.81
C ALA A 73 -6.76 -4.24 -11.95
N ILE A 74 -6.38 -5.44 -11.49
CA ILE A 74 -7.22 -6.22 -10.57
C ILE A 74 -7.24 -5.64 -9.16
N GLY A 75 -6.14 -5.03 -8.70
CA GLY A 75 -6.14 -4.29 -7.44
C GLY A 75 -7.14 -3.14 -7.48
N LEU A 76 -7.14 -2.37 -8.59
CA LEU A 76 -8.14 -1.33 -8.80
C LEU A 76 -9.55 -1.90 -8.93
N ALA A 77 -9.74 -2.98 -9.69
CA ALA A 77 -11.05 -3.61 -9.85
C ALA A 77 -11.61 -4.11 -8.51
N ALA A 78 -10.76 -4.66 -7.63
CA ALA A 78 -11.16 -5.05 -6.30
C ALA A 78 -11.50 -3.86 -5.39
N LEU A 79 -10.82 -2.72 -5.55
CA LEU A 79 -11.18 -1.49 -4.85
C LEU A 79 -12.52 -0.94 -5.35
N LEU A 80 -12.74 -0.90 -6.66
CA LEU A 80 -13.99 -0.45 -7.28
C LEU A 80 -15.17 -1.34 -6.89
N SER A 81 -14.98 -2.66 -6.85
CA SER A 81 -16.03 -3.62 -6.48
C SER A 81 -16.43 -3.54 -5.01
N LEU A 82 -15.59 -2.92 -4.17
CA LEU A 82 -15.90 -2.61 -2.77
C LEU A 82 -16.65 -1.26 -2.61
N SER A 83 -16.66 -0.41 -3.64
CA SER A 83 -17.38 0.86 -3.65
C SER A 83 -18.89 0.66 -3.83
N ALA A 84 -19.68 1.48 -3.16
CA ALA A 84 -21.14 1.47 -3.29
C ALA A 84 -21.61 1.84 -4.71
N ASN A 85 -20.85 2.65 -5.44
CA ASN A 85 -21.09 2.98 -6.85
C ASN A 85 -19.78 2.92 -7.62
N GLN A 86 -19.45 1.74 -8.14
CA GLN A 86 -18.20 1.47 -8.86
C GLN A 86 -18.04 2.32 -10.12
N GLU A 87 -19.12 2.65 -10.83
CA GLU A 87 -19.06 3.43 -12.07
C GLU A 87 -18.75 4.89 -11.78
N LYS A 88 -19.48 5.50 -10.84
CA LYS A 88 -19.17 6.86 -10.38
C LYS A 88 -17.73 6.93 -9.85
N GLN A 89 -17.31 5.96 -9.04
CA GLN A 89 -15.96 5.93 -8.49
C GLN A 89 -14.89 5.84 -9.59
N LEU A 90 -15.13 5.06 -10.66
CA LEU A 90 -14.23 4.99 -11.81
C LEU A 90 -14.17 6.31 -12.57
N VAL A 91 -15.32 6.94 -12.82
CA VAL A 91 -15.40 8.25 -13.49
C VAL A 91 -14.64 9.32 -12.71
N ASP A 92 -14.86 9.39 -11.39
CA ASP A 92 -14.15 10.31 -10.51
C ASP A 92 -12.63 10.04 -10.53
N THR A 93 -12.24 8.76 -10.49
CA THR A 93 -10.83 8.34 -10.57
C THR A 93 -10.19 8.77 -11.89
N LEU A 94 -10.89 8.63 -13.02
CA LEU A 94 -10.41 9.07 -14.33
C LEU A 94 -10.27 10.58 -14.40
N ALA A 95 -11.22 11.34 -13.82
CA ALA A 95 -11.14 12.79 -13.76
C ALA A 95 -9.90 13.27 -12.99
N VAL A 96 -9.65 12.68 -11.81
CA VAL A 96 -8.45 12.99 -11.03
C VAL A 96 -7.16 12.57 -11.75
N TYR A 97 -7.18 11.43 -12.44
CA TYR A 97 -6.03 10.95 -13.21
C TYR A 97 -5.62 11.94 -14.31
N GLU A 98 -6.58 12.54 -15.00
CA GLU A 98 -6.29 13.59 -15.98
C GLU A 98 -5.78 14.88 -15.32
N LEU A 99 -6.34 15.31 -14.17
CA LEU A 99 -5.78 16.43 -13.40
C LEU A 99 -4.32 16.19 -12.99
N LEU A 100 -3.98 14.98 -12.55
CA LEU A 100 -2.61 14.61 -12.23
C LEU A 100 -1.69 14.68 -13.47
N LYS A 101 -2.16 14.24 -14.64
CA LYS A 101 -1.40 14.35 -15.89
C LYS A 101 -1.20 15.80 -16.32
N ASP A 102 -2.22 16.65 -16.14
CA ASP A 102 -2.12 18.09 -16.39
C ASP A 102 -1.09 18.75 -15.48
N ALA A 103 -1.03 18.32 -14.21
CA ALA A 103 0.02 18.65 -13.25
C ALA A 103 1.39 17.98 -13.53
N LYS A 104 1.57 17.40 -14.73
CA LYS A 104 2.82 16.80 -15.26
C LYS A 104 3.28 15.52 -14.57
N PHE A 105 2.39 14.79 -13.89
CA PHE A 105 2.68 13.41 -13.52
C PHE A 105 2.67 12.51 -14.77
N ARG A 106 3.55 11.49 -14.80
CA ARG A 106 3.66 10.56 -15.92
C ARG A 106 2.77 9.33 -15.69
N GLY A 107 2.10 8.85 -16.73
CA GLY A 107 1.26 7.65 -16.65
C GLY A 107 2.01 6.43 -16.08
N SER A 108 1.41 5.78 -15.09
CA SER A 108 1.89 4.53 -14.48
C SER A 108 0.80 3.90 -13.60
N ASP A 109 1.01 2.64 -13.20
CA ASP A 109 0.18 1.93 -12.22
C ASP A 109 0.03 2.71 -10.90
N HIS A 110 1.12 3.30 -10.43
CA HIS A 110 1.12 4.14 -9.23
C HIS A 110 0.25 5.39 -9.39
N LEU A 111 0.23 5.99 -10.59
CA LEU A 111 -0.60 7.16 -10.86
C LEU A 111 -2.10 6.83 -10.84
N VAL A 112 -2.47 5.64 -11.32
CA VAL A 112 -3.85 5.14 -11.28
C VAL A 112 -4.33 5.00 -9.84
N ILE A 113 -3.50 4.40 -8.98
CA ILE A 113 -3.84 4.23 -7.56
C ILE A 113 -3.85 5.58 -6.84
N ALA A 114 -2.89 6.47 -7.10
CA ALA A 114 -2.89 7.83 -6.57
C ALA A 114 -4.19 8.59 -6.93
N ALA A 115 -4.65 8.48 -8.17
CA ALA A 115 -5.90 9.08 -8.61
C ALA A 115 -7.11 8.50 -7.87
N TYR A 116 -7.18 7.18 -7.72
CA TYR A 116 -8.25 6.51 -6.98
C TYR A 116 -8.30 6.99 -5.52
N GLN A 117 -7.14 7.12 -4.89
CA GLN A 117 -7.02 7.55 -3.50
C GLN A 117 -7.53 8.98 -3.29
N ILE A 118 -7.17 9.91 -4.18
CA ILE A 118 -7.70 11.27 -4.12
C ILE A 118 -9.22 11.24 -4.35
N ALA A 119 -9.69 10.51 -5.37
CA ALA A 119 -11.10 10.45 -5.73
C ALA A 119 -12.00 9.92 -4.60
N VAL A 120 -11.55 8.89 -3.85
CA VAL A 120 -12.34 8.29 -2.76
C VAL A 120 -12.27 9.05 -1.44
N ASN A 121 -11.20 9.83 -1.21
CA ASN A 121 -10.98 10.53 0.07
C ASN A 121 -11.28 12.03 0.02
N THR A 122 -11.69 12.59 -1.12
CA THR A 122 -12.05 14.01 -1.24
C THR A 122 -13.30 14.21 -2.09
N ALA A 123 -13.94 15.36 -1.91
CA ALA A 123 -15.06 15.77 -2.75
C ALA A 123 -14.56 16.33 -4.10
N PRO A 124 -15.35 16.24 -5.18
CA PRO A 124 -14.91 16.66 -6.52
C PRO A 124 -14.42 18.10 -6.65
N ASP A 125 -14.95 19.02 -5.83
CA ASP A 125 -14.53 20.42 -5.77
C ASP A 125 -13.13 20.61 -5.18
N GLN A 126 -12.61 19.61 -4.44
CA GLN A 126 -11.29 19.64 -3.80
C GLN A 126 -10.21 18.92 -4.62
N TYR A 127 -10.58 18.19 -5.69
CA TYR A 127 -9.63 17.40 -6.48
C TYR A 127 -8.43 18.20 -6.97
N LEU A 128 -8.66 19.37 -7.56
CA LEU A 128 -7.59 20.21 -8.07
C LEU A 128 -6.62 20.63 -6.95
N GLN A 129 -7.16 21.11 -5.81
CA GLN A 129 -6.34 21.52 -4.68
C GLN A 129 -5.50 20.36 -4.13
N THR A 130 -6.09 19.17 -4.01
CA THR A 130 -5.36 17.97 -3.54
C THR A 130 -4.27 17.56 -4.53
N VAL A 131 -4.53 17.61 -5.84
CA VAL A 131 -3.56 17.32 -6.89
C VAL A 131 -2.39 18.31 -6.87
N GLU A 132 -2.66 19.60 -6.72
CA GLU A 132 -1.63 20.63 -6.61
C GLU A 132 -0.77 20.43 -5.36
N ARG A 133 -1.38 20.12 -4.21
CA ARG A 133 -0.66 19.80 -2.98
C ARG A 133 0.21 18.55 -3.14
N ALA A 134 -0.34 17.48 -3.74
CA ALA A 134 0.42 16.26 -4.03
C ALA A 134 1.61 16.54 -4.95
N LYS A 135 1.43 17.39 -5.97
CA LYS A 135 2.52 17.84 -6.84
C LYS A 135 3.59 18.61 -6.08
N ALA A 136 3.21 19.51 -5.19
CA ALA A 136 4.15 20.28 -4.38
C ALA A 136 5.00 19.38 -3.48
N PHE A 137 4.40 18.38 -2.81
CA PHE A 137 5.16 17.37 -2.07
C PHE A 137 6.08 16.56 -2.97
N TYR A 138 5.59 16.10 -4.12
CA TYR A 138 6.39 15.32 -5.07
C TYR A 138 7.63 16.09 -5.55
N GLU A 139 7.46 17.33 -6.01
CA GLU A 139 8.57 18.17 -6.47
C GLU A 139 9.52 18.52 -5.33
N GLY A 140 9.00 18.78 -4.12
CA GLY A 140 9.80 19.02 -2.94
C GLY A 140 10.68 17.81 -2.56
N MET A 141 10.14 16.60 -2.65
CA MET A 141 10.89 15.35 -2.46
C MET A 141 11.92 15.17 -3.58
N LYS A 142 11.52 15.39 -4.84
CA LYS A 142 12.38 15.24 -6.02
C LYS A 142 13.56 16.21 -6.01
N ALA A 143 13.37 17.43 -5.52
CA ALA A 143 14.43 18.44 -5.40
C ALA A 143 15.51 18.03 -4.40
N ARG A 144 15.12 17.38 -3.28
CA ARG A 144 16.03 16.95 -2.21
C ARG A 144 16.66 15.57 -2.48
N HIS A 145 15.91 14.67 -3.12
CA HIS A 145 16.36 13.32 -3.45
C HIS A 145 16.11 12.94 -4.93
N PRO A 146 16.81 13.56 -5.90
CA PRO A 146 16.52 13.38 -7.33
C PRO A 146 16.62 11.93 -7.83
N PHE A 147 17.50 11.12 -7.25
CA PHE A 147 17.72 9.73 -7.65
C PHE A 147 16.81 8.73 -6.96
N LEU A 148 16.15 9.13 -5.88
CA LEU A 148 15.29 8.25 -5.09
C LEU A 148 13.82 8.48 -5.43
N THR A 149 13.43 9.73 -5.74
CA THR A 149 12.04 10.06 -5.99
C THR A 149 11.60 9.69 -7.41
N GLY A 150 10.70 8.71 -7.51
CA GLY A 150 10.31 8.04 -8.74
C GLY A 150 8.82 8.12 -9.05
N ARG A 151 8.27 7.09 -9.70
CA ARG A 151 6.82 6.96 -9.93
C ARG A 151 6.15 6.20 -8.78
N ASP A 152 6.92 5.37 -8.09
CA ASP A 152 6.57 4.65 -6.87
C ASP A 152 6.16 5.59 -5.73
N ASP A 153 6.65 6.84 -5.71
CA ASP A 153 6.26 7.85 -4.73
C ASP A 153 4.92 8.54 -5.02
N TYR A 154 4.28 8.31 -6.17
CA TYR A 154 3.02 9.02 -6.51
C TYR A 154 1.89 8.73 -5.52
N ILE A 155 1.82 7.50 -5.01
CA ILE A 155 0.80 7.10 -4.05
C ILE A 155 1.00 7.83 -2.72
N PHE A 156 2.26 7.97 -2.27
CA PHE A 156 2.58 8.71 -1.05
C PHE A 156 2.44 10.22 -1.25
N ALA A 157 2.79 10.77 -2.40
CA ALA A 157 2.55 12.17 -2.72
C ALA A 157 1.04 12.51 -2.67
N ALA A 158 0.19 11.63 -3.19
CA ALA A 158 -1.27 11.77 -3.08
C ALA A 158 -1.74 11.74 -1.61
N LEU A 159 -1.21 10.81 -0.80
CA LEU A 159 -1.49 10.74 0.64
C LEU A 159 -1.09 12.02 1.38
N LEU A 160 0.08 12.58 1.07
CA LEU A 160 0.52 13.85 1.66
C LEU A 160 -0.35 15.01 1.18
N GLY A 161 -0.77 15.02 -0.08
CA GLY A 161 -1.72 15.99 -0.62
C GLY A 161 -3.07 15.97 0.08
N LEU A 162 -3.54 14.77 0.44
CA LEU A 162 -4.77 14.52 1.23
C LEU A 162 -4.62 14.88 2.71
N SER A 163 -3.39 14.92 3.22
CA SER A 163 -3.13 15.26 4.62
C SER A 163 -3.31 16.76 4.89
N GLY A 164 -3.58 17.10 6.15
CA GLY A 164 -3.57 18.49 6.63
C GLY A 164 -2.15 19.05 6.86
N ILE A 165 -1.09 18.30 6.56
CA ILE A 165 0.28 18.70 6.84
C ILE A 165 0.68 19.84 5.88
N PRO A 166 1.23 20.96 6.37
CA PRO A 166 1.80 21.99 5.52
C PRO A 166 2.98 21.45 4.70
N VAL A 167 3.04 21.76 3.40
CA VAL A 167 4.03 21.18 2.46
C VAL A 167 5.46 21.33 2.96
N GLU A 168 5.89 22.56 3.28
CA GLU A 168 7.25 22.81 3.74
C GLU A 168 7.58 22.12 5.06
N SER A 169 6.66 22.16 6.04
CA SER A 169 6.86 21.49 7.32
C SER A 169 6.96 19.98 7.17
N GLY A 170 6.12 19.38 6.31
CA GLY A 170 6.17 17.95 6.02
C GLY A 170 7.48 17.56 5.34
N LEU A 171 7.93 18.35 4.36
CA LEU A 171 9.20 18.13 3.66
C LEU A 171 10.40 18.23 4.60
N LEU A 172 10.46 19.26 5.46
CA LEU A 172 11.52 19.41 6.47
C LEU A 172 11.55 18.21 7.43
N ARG A 173 10.40 17.81 7.97
CA ARG A 173 10.31 16.64 8.84
C ARG A 173 10.76 15.35 8.14
N MET A 174 10.40 15.17 6.87
CA MET A 174 10.85 14.01 6.10
C MET A 174 12.38 13.96 5.96
N GLU A 175 13.04 15.12 5.78
CA GLU A 175 14.51 15.19 5.74
C GLU A 175 15.15 14.90 7.10
N GLU A 176 14.59 15.42 8.19
CA GLU A 176 15.06 15.11 9.55
C GLU A 176 14.98 13.60 9.85
N LEU A 177 13.85 12.99 9.49
CA LEU A 177 13.66 11.54 9.59
C LEU A 177 14.64 10.79 8.69
N TYR A 178 14.87 11.27 7.46
CA TYR A 178 15.76 10.60 6.51
C TYR A 178 17.20 10.62 7.01
N ALA A 179 17.67 11.78 7.49
CA ALA A 179 19.00 11.93 8.08
C ALA A 179 19.20 11.02 9.30
N ALA A 180 18.18 10.88 10.15
CA ALA A 180 18.23 10.01 11.33
C ALA A 180 18.21 8.51 10.98
N LEU A 181 17.43 8.11 9.97
CA LEU A 181 17.20 6.69 9.65
C LEU A 181 18.14 6.14 8.57
N LYS A 182 18.68 6.98 7.68
CA LYS A 182 19.52 6.49 6.57
C LYS A 182 20.78 5.74 7.01
N PRO A 183 21.48 6.10 8.11
CA PRO A 183 22.61 5.32 8.60
C PRO A 183 22.22 3.89 9.05
N GLU A 184 20.97 3.71 9.45
CA GLU A 184 20.45 2.47 10.03
C GLU A 184 19.94 1.46 8.99
N PHE A 185 19.74 1.91 7.74
CA PHE A 185 19.19 1.09 6.65
C PHE A 185 19.94 1.29 5.33
N LEU A 186 20.19 0.19 4.62
CA LEU A 186 20.98 0.20 3.39
C LEU A 186 20.29 0.95 2.24
N SER A 187 19.00 0.67 2.00
CA SER A 187 18.24 1.21 0.86
C SER A 187 17.80 2.64 1.11
N GLY A 188 18.35 3.60 0.35
CA GLY A 188 17.89 5.00 0.38
C GLY A 188 16.43 5.15 -0.03
N ASN A 189 16.00 4.45 -1.10
CA ASN A 189 14.62 4.53 -1.58
C ASN A 189 13.62 4.05 -0.50
N SER A 190 13.93 2.92 0.17
CA SER A 190 13.07 2.41 1.23
C SER A 190 13.03 3.33 2.45
N VAL A 191 14.14 4.02 2.77
CA VAL A 191 14.16 5.03 3.83
C VAL A 191 13.30 6.23 3.44
N GLN A 192 13.38 6.70 2.20
CA GLN A 192 12.51 7.79 1.72
C GLN A 192 11.02 7.38 1.79
N ALA A 193 10.66 6.18 1.34
CA ALA A 193 9.29 5.68 1.46
C ALA A 193 8.85 5.50 2.94
N LEU A 194 9.79 5.24 3.85
CA LEU A 194 9.52 5.19 5.28
C LEU A 194 9.24 6.59 5.85
N THR A 195 10.03 7.61 5.49
CA THR A 195 9.83 8.97 6.02
C THR A 195 8.47 9.55 5.62
N GLN A 196 8.00 9.24 4.40
CA GLN A 196 6.68 9.63 3.90
C GLN A 196 5.52 9.07 4.75
N VAL A 197 5.73 7.92 5.41
CA VAL A 197 4.75 7.35 6.35
C VAL A 197 4.89 8.02 7.72
N LEU A 198 6.12 8.16 8.20
CA LEU A 198 6.42 8.63 9.56
C LEU A 198 6.14 10.12 9.76
N VAL A 199 6.11 10.93 8.69
CA VAL A 199 5.84 12.37 8.74
C VAL A 199 4.51 12.71 9.42
N LEU A 200 3.58 11.75 9.49
CA LEU A 200 2.31 11.84 10.22
C LEU A 200 2.45 12.05 11.73
N ARG A 201 3.60 11.72 12.34
CA ARG A 201 3.88 11.95 13.77
C ARG A 201 4.68 13.22 14.00
N ASP A 202 4.39 13.88 15.13
CA ASP A 202 4.94 15.21 15.36
C ASP A 202 6.42 15.29 15.76
N ASN A 203 6.97 14.23 16.32
CA ASN A 203 8.33 14.20 16.83
C ASN A 203 9.20 13.26 16.00
N ALA A 204 10.05 13.81 15.13
CA ALA A 204 10.89 13.02 14.23
C ALA A 204 11.87 12.11 14.98
N SER A 205 12.50 12.62 16.05
CA SER A 205 13.50 11.86 16.83
C SER A 205 12.85 10.69 17.57
N GLU A 206 11.75 10.94 18.28
CA GLU A 206 11.00 9.90 18.98
C GLU A 206 10.47 8.85 17.99
N THR A 207 9.95 9.30 16.85
CA THR A 207 9.42 8.42 15.79
C THR A 207 10.53 7.54 15.22
N ALA A 208 11.72 8.09 14.98
CA ALA A 208 12.87 7.30 14.53
C ALA A 208 13.27 6.25 15.57
N SER A 209 13.37 6.63 16.85
CA SER A 209 13.67 5.68 17.94
C SER A 209 12.64 4.56 18.06
N GLN A 210 11.35 4.86 17.91
CA GLN A 210 10.27 3.86 17.93
C GLN A 210 10.43 2.84 16.79
N VAL A 211 10.73 3.30 15.57
CA VAL A 211 10.97 2.43 14.42
C VAL A 211 12.17 1.52 14.63
N LEU A 212 13.27 2.04 15.19
CA LEU A 212 14.48 1.26 15.46
C LEU A 212 14.26 0.21 16.56
N ALA A 213 13.53 0.57 17.62
CA ALA A 213 13.17 -0.37 18.67
C ALA A 213 12.29 -1.52 18.10
N LEU A 214 11.31 -1.17 17.26
CA LEU A 214 10.44 -2.16 16.62
C LEU A 214 11.20 -3.05 15.63
N ARG A 215 12.13 -2.47 14.86
CA ARG A 215 13.06 -3.20 13.97
C ARG A 215 13.82 -4.28 14.74
N ASP A 216 14.40 -3.91 15.87
CA ASP A 216 15.26 -4.81 16.63
C ASP A 216 14.45 -5.91 17.32
N ALA A 217 13.23 -5.60 17.80
CA ALA A 217 12.29 -6.59 18.30
C ALA A 217 11.89 -7.63 17.23
N PHE A 218 11.65 -7.20 15.99
CA PHE A 218 11.39 -8.12 14.87
C PHE A 218 12.61 -8.98 14.52
N ARG A 219 13.81 -8.38 14.51
CA ARG A 219 15.07 -9.12 14.25
C ARG A 219 15.32 -10.19 15.29
N ALA A 220 15.01 -9.93 16.57
CA ALA A 220 15.11 -10.91 17.65
C ALA A 220 14.20 -12.14 17.44
N ARG A 221 13.08 -11.98 16.71
CA ARG A 221 12.18 -13.07 16.28
C ARG A 221 12.56 -13.70 14.92
N GLY A 222 13.70 -13.31 14.33
CA GLY A 222 14.12 -13.79 13.00
C GLY A 222 13.29 -13.23 11.83
N LEU A 223 12.51 -12.18 12.06
CA LEU A 223 11.71 -11.49 11.05
C LEU A 223 12.42 -10.21 10.59
N ARG A 224 12.36 -9.91 9.29
CA ARG A 224 13.12 -8.82 8.66
C ARG A 224 12.18 -7.91 7.88
N LEU A 225 11.55 -6.97 8.59
CA LEU A 225 10.81 -5.85 8.00
C LEU A 225 11.72 -4.65 7.64
N ASP A 226 13.03 -4.80 7.83
CA ASP A 226 14.06 -3.79 7.56
C ASP A 226 14.64 -3.89 6.13
N LYS A 227 13.86 -4.46 5.20
CA LYS A 227 14.29 -4.73 3.83
C LYS A 227 13.56 -3.84 2.84
N GLU A 228 14.05 -3.85 1.61
CA GLU A 228 13.36 -3.24 0.48
C GLU A 228 11.94 -3.80 0.37
N TYR A 229 10.97 -2.93 0.13
CA TYR A 229 9.53 -3.23 0.10
C TYR A 229 8.90 -3.72 1.42
N THR A 230 9.58 -3.68 2.58
CA THR A 230 8.92 -3.96 3.87
C THR A 230 9.12 -2.84 4.89
N LEU A 231 10.11 -1.97 4.65
CA LEU A 231 10.47 -0.90 5.57
C LEU A 231 9.33 0.10 5.82
N SER A 232 8.57 0.51 4.80
CA SER A 232 7.42 1.40 5.00
C SER A 232 6.32 0.76 5.87
N SER A 233 6.15 -0.57 5.80
CA SER A 233 5.21 -1.30 6.65
C SER A 233 5.66 -1.33 8.11
N LEU A 234 6.97 -1.44 8.36
CA LEU A 234 7.54 -1.23 9.70
C LEU A 234 7.20 0.18 10.22
N GLY A 235 7.28 1.18 9.33
CA GLY A 235 6.84 2.54 9.60
C GLY A 235 5.40 2.59 10.10
N VAL A 236 4.45 2.05 9.34
CA VAL A 236 3.04 2.07 9.76
C VAL A 236 2.83 1.34 11.09
N LEU A 237 3.46 0.18 11.28
CA LEU A 237 3.35 -0.55 12.54
C LEU A 237 3.82 0.31 13.73
N SER A 238 4.90 1.09 13.59
CA SER A 238 5.36 2.01 14.64
C SER A 238 4.38 3.16 14.93
N LEU A 239 3.46 3.47 14.01
CA LEU A 239 2.44 4.49 14.19
C LEU A 239 1.18 3.96 14.89
N LEU A 240 1.03 2.64 15.04
CA LEU A 240 -0.13 2.07 15.71
C LEU A 240 -0.14 2.45 17.21
N PRO A 241 -1.31 2.75 17.79
CA PRO A 241 -1.45 3.11 19.19
C PRO A 241 -1.44 1.84 20.09
N CYS A 242 -0.44 0.99 19.95
CA CYS A 242 -0.30 -0.24 20.74
C CYS A 242 1.15 -0.50 21.18
N VAL A 243 1.29 -1.39 22.16
CA VAL A 243 2.61 -1.75 22.71
C VAL A 243 3.40 -2.54 21.67
N HIS A 244 4.69 -2.24 21.52
CA HIS A 244 5.56 -2.89 20.53
C HIS A 244 5.52 -4.42 20.61
N GLU A 245 5.44 -4.98 21.81
CA GLU A 245 5.37 -6.43 22.01
C GLU A 245 4.11 -7.05 21.39
N ASP A 246 2.96 -6.40 21.53
CA ASP A 246 1.69 -6.86 20.95
C ASP A 246 1.71 -6.82 19.42
N ILE A 247 2.41 -5.83 18.84
CA ILE A 247 2.63 -5.73 17.39
C ILE A 247 3.51 -6.89 16.92
N VAL A 248 4.65 -7.10 17.59
CA VAL A 248 5.63 -8.11 17.20
C VAL A 248 5.04 -9.51 17.33
N ASN A 249 4.34 -9.78 18.44
CA ASN A 249 3.61 -11.03 18.64
C ASN A 249 2.53 -11.21 17.57
N GLY A 250 1.67 -10.21 17.35
CA GLY A 250 0.61 -10.28 16.35
C GLY A 250 1.12 -10.57 14.94
N VAL A 251 2.20 -9.91 14.51
CA VAL A 251 2.78 -10.14 13.17
C VAL A 251 3.46 -11.51 13.10
N SER A 252 4.17 -11.92 14.14
CA SER A 252 4.83 -13.23 14.19
C SER A 252 3.81 -14.37 14.15
N GLU A 253 2.76 -14.29 14.97
CA GLU A 253 1.70 -15.29 15.02
C GLU A 253 0.92 -15.33 13.71
N THR A 254 0.64 -14.18 13.10
CA THR A 254 -0.02 -14.11 11.79
C THR A 254 0.83 -14.74 10.71
N TYR A 255 2.14 -14.44 10.69
CA TYR A 255 3.06 -15.02 9.73
C TYR A 255 3.10 -16.55 9.85
N GLU A 256 3.24 -17.08 11.07
CA GLU A 256 3.25 -18.53 11.31
C GLU A 256 1.90 -19.17 11.00
N PHE A 257 0.79 -18.55 11.40
CA PHE A 257 -0.56 -19.03 11.06
C PHE A 257 -0.74 -19.14 9.55
N LEU A 258 -0.41 -18.09 8.80
CA LEU A 258 -0.56 -18.10 7.36
C LEU A 258 0.33 -19.16 6.69
N ARG A 259 1.52 -19.46 7.23
CA ARG A 259 2.36 -20.57 6.71
C ARG A 259 1.67 -21.92 6.75
N THR A 260 0.73 -22.13 7.68
CA THR A 260 -0.06 -23.37 7.76
C THR A 260 -1.20 -23.41 6.74
N GLN A 261 -1.56 -22.27 6.14
CA GLN A 261 -2.68 -22.17 5.21
C GLN A 261 -2.27 -22.55 3.78
N LYS A 262 -3.20 -23.19 3.07
CA LYS A 262 -3.01 -23.57 1.66
C LYS A 262 -2.68 -22.32 0.83
N GLY A 263 -1.63 -22.39 0.01
CA GLY A 263 -1.22 -21.29 -0.89
C GLY A 263 -0.24 -20.27 -0.29
N PHE A 264 0.20 -20.47 0.96
CA PHE A 264 1.15 -19.62 1.68
C PHE A 264 2.42 -20.37 2.15
N GLY A 265 2.61 -21.61 1.71
CA GLY A 265 3.85 -22.36 1.93
C GLY A 265 5.07 -21.72 1.23
N ASN A 266 6.27 -22.19 1.58
CA ASN A 266 7.55 -21.62 1.10
C ASN A 266 7.69 -21.59 -0.43
N TRP A 267 7.03 -22.51 -1.14
CA TRP A 267 7.04 -22.59 -2.60
C TRP A 267 6.03 -21.66 -3.29
N SER A 268 5.08 -21.10 -2.53
CA SER A 268 4.00 -20.29 -3.10
C SER A 268 4.20 -18.79 -2.88
N ILE A 269 4.90 -18.39 -1.81
CA ILE A 269 5.03 -16.99 -1.40
C ILE A 269 6.41 -16.72 -0.80
N THR A 270 6.99 -15.58 -1.15
CA THR A 270 8.27 -15.15 -0.57
C THR A 270 8.09 -14.77 0.90
N LYS A 271 9.17 -14.84 1.69
CA LYS A 271 9.14 -14.41 3.10
C LYS A 271 8.77 -12.93 3.24
N GLN A 272 9.24 -12.08 2.32
CA GLN A 272 8.95 -10.64 2.33
C GLN A 272 7.48 -10.35 2.05
N GLU A 273 6.91 -10.97 1.01
CA GLU A 273 5.50 -10.80 0.68
C GLU A 273 4.59 -11.29 1.81
N LEU A 274 4.90 -12.44 2.41
CA LEU A 274 4.10 -12.94 3.53
C LEU A 274 4.20 -12.03 4.76
N LEU A 275 5.38 -11.49 5.06
CA LEU A 275 5.56 -10.51 6.14
C LEU A 275 4.78 -9.22 5.88
N LEU A 276 4.76 -8.75 4.64
CA LEU A 276 3.99 -7.58 4.23
C LEU A 276 2.49 -7.80 4.46
N LEU A 277 1.95 -8.94 4.02
CA LEU A 277 0.55 -9.30 4.25
C LEU A 277 0.22 -9.46 5.74
N SER A 278 1.14 -10.06 6.51
CA SER A 278 0.98 -10.26 7.95
C SER A 278 0.95 -8.92 8.69
N ALA A 279 1.88 -8.01 8.36
CA ALA A 279 1.91 -6.64 8.89
C ALA A 279 0.61 -5.90 8.57
N ALA A 280 0.10 -6.03 7.34
CA ALA A 280 -1.14 -5.39 6.93
C ALA A 280 -2.35 -5.89 7.73
N LEU A 281 -2.51 -7.22 7.87
CA LEU A 281 -3.61 -7.82 8.62
C LEU A 281 -3.61 -7.43 10.09
N VAL A 282 -2.43 -7.41 10.73
CA VAL A 282 -2.27 -6.95 12.11
C VAL A 282 -2.70 -5.50 12.24
N ALA A 283 -2.22 -4.67 11.33
CA ALA A 283 -2.49 -3.25 11.39
C ALA A 283 -3.96 -2.92 11.12
N PHE A 284 -4.64 -3.62 10.20
CA PHE A 284 -6.10 -3.52 10.04
C PHE A 284 -6.85 -3.92 11.32
N ASN A 285 -6.44 -4.99 11.98
CA ASN A 285 -7.08 -5.44 13.23
C ASN A 285 -6.92 -4.42 14.37
N TYR A 286 -5.78 -3.74 14.47
CA TYR A 286 -5.59 -2.69 15.47
C TYR A 286 -6.33 -1.40 15.12
N VAL A 287 -6.38 -1.03 13.84
CA VAL A 287 -7.16 0.12 13.38
C VAL A 287 -8.65 -0.05 13.68
N ASP A 288 -9.22 -1.23 13.43
CA ASP A 288 -10.66 -1.45 13.68
C ASP A 288 -10.99 -1.41 15.19
N LYS A 289 -10.09 -1.94 16.03
CA LYS A 289 -10.22 -1.90 17.49
C LYS A 289 -10.03 -0.50 18.07
N ALA A 290 -9.17 0.31 17.46
CA ALA A 290 -8.96 1.70 17.83
C ALA A 290 -10.14 2.52 17.28
N LYS A 291 -11.18 2.69 18.11
CA LYS A 291 -12.40 3.48 17.84
C LYS A 291 -12.20 4.54 16.75
N SER A 292 -13.00 4.44 15.68
CA SER A 292 -12.93 5.21 14.44
C SER A 292 -12.59 6.70 14.64
N GLY A 293 -11.43 7.11 14.14
CA GLY A 293 -11.01 8.50 14.02
C GLY A 293 -10.21 8.69 12.73
N VAL A 294 -10.07 9.94 12.27
CA VAL A 294 -9.39 10.25 10.99
C VAL A 294 -7.97 9.67 10.91
N VAL A 295 -7.25 9.63 12.03
CA VAL A 295 -5.91 9.05 12.12
C VAL A 295 -5.92 7.53 11.89
N THR A 296 -6.93 6.80 12.38
CA THR A 296 -6.99 5.34 12.23
C THR A 296 -7.35 4.95 10.79
N THR A 297 -8.26 5.68 10.14
CA THR A 297 -8.53 5.54 8.71
C THR A 297 -7.29 5.84 7.85
N MET A 298 -6.55 6.91 8.16
CA MET A 298 -5.31 7.20 7.44
C MET A 298 -4.28 6.08 7.57
N LEU A 299 -4.13 5.46 8.74
CA LEU A 299 -3.19 4.34 8.92
C LEU A 299 -3.59 3.12 8.08
N SER A 300 -4.88 2.72 8.08
CA SER A 300 -5.40 1.64 7.23
C SER A 300 -5.21 1.92 5.73
N THR A 301 -5.53 3.14 5.30
CA THR A 301 -5.33 3.58 3.93
C THR A 301 -3.85 3.56 3.54
N ASN A 302 -2.95 4.01 4.44
CA ASN A 302 -1.50 3.93 4.23
C ASN A 302 -1.01 2.50 4.04
N ILE A 303 -1.46 1.56 4.89
CA ILE A 303 -1.09 0.13 4.77
C ILE A 303 -1.52 -0.41 3.42
N THR A 304 -2.79 -0.20 3.07
CA THR A 304 -3.35 -0.66 1.80
C THR A 304 -2.54 -0.12 0.62
N ASN A 305 -2.24 1.17 0.65
CA ASN A 305 -1.44 1.85 -0.36
C ASN A 305 -0.01 1.35 -0.46
N ILE A 306 0.65 1.09 0.67
CA ILE A 306 1.99 0.50 0.71
C ILE A 306 1.99 -0.90 0.09
N VAL A 307 1.01 -1.74 0.47
CA VAL A 307 0.91 -3.09 -0.07
C VAL A 307 0.65 -3.03 -1.59
N ILE A 308 -0.25 -2.16 -2.05
CA ILE A 308 -0.50 -1.97 -3.49
C ILE A 308 0.76 -1.51 -4.22
N ALA A 309 1.43 -0.47 -3.72
CA ALA A 309 2.64 0.12 -4.31
C ALA A 309 3.77 -0.92 -4.44
N GLN A 310 3.99 -1.69 -3.38
CA GLN A 310 5.05 -2.69 -3.35
C GLN A 310 4.77 -3.86 -4.28
N GLN A 311 3.50 -4.26 -4.44
CA GLN A 311 3.13 -5.30 -5.40
C GLN A 311 3.34 -4.85 -6.86
N ALA A 312 3.08 -3.58 -7.19
CA ALA A 312 3.36 -3.03 -8.51
C ALA A 312 4.87 -3.02 -8.82
N SER A 313 5.69 -2.62 -7.84
CA SER A 313 7.15 -2.59 -7.99
C SER A 313 7.78 -3.98 -8.13
N ILE A 314 7.33 -4.97 -7.34
CA ILE A 314 7.82 -6.35 -7.43
C ILE A 314 7.47 -6.97 -8.80
N ALA A 315 6.26 -6.73 -9.30
CA ALA A 315 5.85 -7.21 -10.62
C ALA A 315 6.67 -6.58 -11.75
N ALA A 316 6.98 -5.28 -11.66
CA ALA A 316 7.82 -4.58 -12.64
C ALA A 316 9.26 -5.12 -12.65
N ALA A 317 9.84 -5.39 -11.48
CA ALA A 317 11.18 -5.98 -11.38
C ALA A 317 11.25 -7.39 -12.01
N ALA A 318 10.25 -8.24 -11.75
CA ALA A 318 10.18 -9.57 -12.35
C ALA A 318 10.06 -9.53 -13.89
N ALA A 319 9.26 -8.61 -14.43
CA ALA A 319 9.14 -8.41 -15.86
C ALA A 319 10.46 -7.93 -16.51
N ALA A 320 11.17 -7.01 -15.85
CA ALA A 320 12.46 -6.52 -16.32
C ALA A 320 13.52 -7.64 -16.33
N SER A 321 13.57 -8.48 -15.30
CA SER A 321 14.47 -9.65 -15.26
C SER A 321 14.17 -10.67 -16.36
N ALA A 322 12.89 -10.94 -16.63
CA ALA A 322 12.47 -11.84 -17.71
C ALA A 322 12.85 -11.29 -19.09
N ALA A 323 12.62 -10.00 -19.33
CA ALA A 323 13.03 -9.33 -20.57
C ALA A 323 14.55 -9.37 -20.78
N ALA A 324 15.33 -9.10 -19.73
CA ALA A 324 16.78 -9.19 -19.78
C ALA A 324 17.26 -10.61 -20.13
N ALA A 325 16.69 -11.64 -19.50
CA ALA A 325 17.02 -13.04 -19.79
C ALA A 325 16.66 -13.45 -21.24
N SER A 326 15.55 -12.94 -21.77
CA SER A 326 15.15 -13.17 -23.17
C SER A 326 16.04 -12.44 -24.18
N SER A 327 16.63 -11.31 -23.81
CA SER A 327 17.56 -10.57 -24.66
C SER A 327 18.99 -11.14 -24.64
N SER A 328 19.30 -11.96 -23.64
CA SER A 328 20.57 -12.69 -23.52
C SER A 328 20.51 -14.13 -24.06
N SER A 329 19.36 -14.53 -24.61
CA SER A 329 19.13 -15.83 -25.27
C SER A 329 19.11 -15.64 -26.78
#